data_AF-A0A1H3PGM9-F1
#
_entry.id   AF-A0A1H3PGM9-F1
#
_cell.length_a   1.000
_cell.length_b   1.000
_cell.length_c   1.000
_cell.angle_alpha   90.00
_cell.angle_beta   90.00
_cell.angle_gamma   90.00
#
_symmetry.space_group_name_H-M   'P 1'
#
loop_
_entity.id
_entity.type
_entity.pdbx_description
1 polymer ?
#
loop_
_entity_poly.entity_id
_entity_poly.type
_entity_poly.pdbx_seq_one_letter_code
_entity_poly.pdbx_strand_id
1 'polypeptide(L)'
;MTRLNDPRVLRLGGWLAIAGTILSVVVNALHPHQDIGTDPFMVEVHEAGGMWIPLHYGISVAVVLDLFAMLAIGKTLRGIDRPDIVRYANGTAVVSAAVMLVLMGIDGFSTKHIADFYVAAQGAEKTAAYPVAYLILLLLLALLGLWYALFFGVAMPLYSIAMLRSTFYPRWLGLLGLTAGIGGLITGSLTYLLGSSFLVTTLMFLLFSSLGFLWLLLAGVRQLKVASEEAKVPETAEGALR
;
A
#
# COMPACT_ATOMS: atom_id res chain seq x y z
N MET A 1 11.96 30.36 13.08
CA MET A 1 11.28 29.48 12.10
C MET A 1 12.00 28.15 12.11
N THR A 2 11.39 27.11 12.67
CA THR A 2 11.90 25.73 12.63
C THR A 2 12.01 25.31 11.16
N ARG A 3 13.18 24.83 10.72
CA ARG A 3 13.35 24.27 9.36
C ARG A 3 12.25 23.21 9.18
N LEU A 4 11.26 23.50 8.34
CA LEU A 4 10.08 22.65 8.15
C LEU A 4 10.45 21.25 7.63
N ASN A 5 11.70 21.07 7.19
CA ASN A 5 12.25 19.80 6.75
C ASN A 5 13.56 19.53 7.51
N ASP A 6 13.53 18.61 8.47
CA ASP A 6 14.76 18.03 9.03
C ASP A 6 15.35 17.06 7.98
N PRO A 7 16.60 17.26 7.52
CA PRO A 7 17.24 16.38 6.54
C PRO A 7 17.22 14.90 6.93
N ARG A 8 17.22 14.59 8.23
CA ARG A 8 17.14 13.20 8.73
C ARG A 8 15.77 12.59 8.47
N VAL A 9 14.70 13.36 8.68
CA VAL A 9 13.32 12.92 8.41
C VAL A 9 13.12 12.70 6.91
N LEU A 10 13.63 13.60 6.07
CA LEU A 10 13.58 13.46 4.62
C LEU A 10 14.34 12.23 4.12
N ARG A 11 15.54 11.97 4.66
CA ARG A 11 16.33 10.78 4.29
C ARG A 11 15.63 9.49 4.68
N LEU A 12 15.15 9.42 5.92
CA LEU A 12 14.44 8.25 6.42
C LEU A 12 13.16 8.01 5.61
N GLY A 13 12.33 9.03 5.42
CA GLY A 13 11.09 8.93 4.63
C GLY A 13 11.35 8.50 3.18
N GLY A 14 12.38 9.07 2.55
CA GLY A 14 12.76 8.72 1.19
C GLY A 14 13.23 7.28 1.04
N TRP A 15 14.07 6.78 1.96
CA TRP A 15 14.51 5.39 1.94
C TRP A 15 13.38 4.41 2.25
N LEU A 16 12.50 4.74 3.20
CA LEU A 16 11.33 3.93 3.50
C LEU A 16 10.40 3.81 2.28
N ALA A 17 10.16 4.92 1.56
CA ALA A 17 9.34 4.93 0.36
C ALA A 17 9.92 4.05 -0.75
N ILE A 18 11.24 4.13 -0.98
CA ILE A 18 11.92 3.34 -2.00
C ILE A 18 11.93 1.85 -1.62
N ALA A 19 12.36 1.53 -0.39
CA ALA A 19 12.46 0.15 0.07
C ALA A 19 11.08 -0.52 0.14
N GLY A 20 10.09 0.19 0.69
CA GLY A 20 8.70 -0.27 0.75
C GLY A 20 8.12 -0.51 -0.65
N THR A 21 8.28 0.44 -1.57
CA THR A 21 7.80 0.29 -2.96
C THR A 21 8.47 -0.89 -3.67
N ILE A 22 9.80 -1.00 -3.61
CA ILE A 22 10.54 -2.10 -4.26
C ILE A 22 10.08 -3.44 -3.69
N LEU A 23 10.01 -3.54 -2.36
CA LEU A 23 9.58 -4.77 -1.70
C LEU A 23 8.15 -5.11 -2.12
N SER A 24 7.21 -4.16 -2.03
CA SER A 24 5.80 -4.31 -2.45
C SER A 24 5.70 -4.81 -3.88
N VAL A 25 6.42 -4.22 -4.84
CA VAL A 25 6.39 -4.66 -6.24
C VAL A 25 6.95 -6.07 -6.40
N VAL A 26 8.09 -6.38 -5.77
CA VAL A 26 8.74 -7.69 -5.90
C VAL A 26 7.88 -8.80 -5.32
N VAL A 27 7.37 -8.64 -4.09
CA VAL A 27 6.57 -9.68 -3.44
C VAL A 27 5.22 -9.88 -4.13
N ASN A 28 4.59 -8.81 -4.65
CA ASN A 28 3.35 -8.94 -5.43
C ASN A 28 3.60 -9.58 -6.80
N ALA A 29 4.72 -9.27 -7.47
CA ALA A 29 5.05 -9.92 -8.75
C ALA A 29 5.31 -11.43 -8.61
N LEU A 30 5.76 -11.88 -7.44
CA LEU A 30 5.96 -13.29 -7.11
C LEU A 30 4.71 -13.95 -6.51
N HIS A 31 3.69 -13.17 -6.17
CA HIS A 31 2.47 -13.66 -5.55
C HIS A 31 1.50 -14.23 -6.61
N PRO A 32 0.96 -15.45 -6.43
CA PRO A 32 -0.04 -16.00 -7.34
C PRO A 32 -1.36 -15.20 -7.31
N HIS A 33 -1.86 -14.76 -8.46
CA HIS A 33 -2.97 -13.80 -8.54
C HIS A 33 -4.34 -14.50 -8.62
N GLN A 34 -5.31 -13.98 -7.87
CA GLN A 34 -6.61 -14.61 -7.68
C GLN A 34 -7.70 -14.04 -8.61
N ASP A 35 -8.16 -14.85 -9.56
CA ASP A 35 -9.41 -14.65 -10.31
C ASP A 35 -10.14 -15.97 -10.54
N ILE A 36 -10.16 -16.79 -9.49
CA ILE A 36 -10.58 -18.18 -9.59
C ILE A 36 -11.54 -18.54 -8.47
N GLY A 37 -12.41 -19.51 -8.72
CA GLY A 37 -13.34 -20.00 -7.70
C GLY A 37 -12.62 -20.64 -6.51
N THR A 38 -13.38 -21.00 -5.48
CA THR A 38 -12.86 -21.59 -4.23
C THR A 38 -11.91 -22.76 -4.47
N ASP A 39 -12.28 -23.70 -5.35
CA ASP A 39 -11.48 -24.92 -5.54
C ASP A 39 -10.12 -24.64 -6.20
N PRO A 40 -10.05 -23.97 -7.37
CA PRO A 40 -8.75 -23.61 -7.93
C PRO A 40 -7.92 -22.73 -7.01
N PHE A 41 -8.55 -21.83 -6.24
CA PHE A 41 -7.84 -20.98 -5.30
C PHE A 41 -7.13 -21.79 -4.22
N MET A 42 -7.83 -22.72 -3.58
CA MET A 42 -7.22 -23.56 -2.54
C MET A 42 -6.13 -24.49 -3.12
N VAL A 43 -6.29 -24.95 -4.37
CA VAL A 43 -5.23 -25.72 -5.06
C VAL A 43 -4.01 -24.86 -5.31
N GLU A 44 -4.15 -23.64 -5.83
CA GLU A 44 -3.05 -22.71 -6.08
C GLU A 44 -2.27 -22.38 -4.80
N VAL A 45 -2.98 -22.08 -3.71
CA VAL A 45 -2.37 -21.81 -2.39
C VAL A 45 -1.58 -23.02 -1.89
N HIS A 46 -2.12 -24.22 -2.05
CA HIS A 46 -1.45 -25.46 -1.67
C HIS A 46 -0.19 -25.69 -2.51
N GLU A 47 -0.29 -25.54 -3.83
CA GLU A 47 0.80 -25.75 -4.79
C GLU A 47 1.91 -24.70 -4.69
N ALA A 48 1.60 -23.48 -4.25
CA ALA A 48 2.60 -22.47 -3.90
C ALA A 48 3.54 -22.92 -2.76
N GLY A 49 3.16 -23.96 -2.02
CA GLY A 49 4.01 -24.66 -1.07
C GLY A 49 4.56 -23.75 0.02
N GLY A 50 5.84 -23.91 0.35
CA GLY A 50 6.50 -23.17 1.43
C GLY A 50 6.65 -21.66 1.19
N MET A 51 6.37 -21.15 -0.01
CA MET A 51 6.56 -19.74 -0.37
C MET A 51 5.38 -18.84 -0.01
N TRP A 52 4.18 -19.40 0.16
CA TRP A 52 2.97 -18.63 0.42
C TRP A 52 3.10 -17.73 1.66
N ILE A 53 3.42 -18.31 2.82
CA ILE A 53 3.57 -17.57 4.08
C ILE A 53 4.68 -16.50 3.98
N PRO A 54 5.92 -16.82 3.54
CA PRO A 54 6.98 -15.81 3.39
C PRO A 54 6.63 -14.64 2.48
N LEU A 55 5.92 -14.85 1.37
CA LEU A 55 5.53 -13.78 0.46
C LEU A 55 4.58 -12.78 1.14
N HIS A 56 3.56 -13.29 1.85
CA HIS A 56 2.60 -12.45 2.59
C HIS A 56 3.22 -11.74 3.79
N TYR A 57 4.19 -12.39 4.45
CA TYR A 57 4.98 -11.73 5.47
C TYR A 57 5.84 -10.59 4.87
N GLY A 58 6.43 -10.81 3.69
CA GLY A 58 7.11 -9.77 2.92
C GLY A 58 6.20 -8.58 2.57
N ILE A 59 4.95 -8.85 2.14
CA ILE A 59 3.94 -7.81 1.92
C ILE A 59 3.66 -7.05 3.22
N SER A 60 3.53 -7.75 4.34
CA SER A 60 3.30 -7.13 5.65
C SER A 60 4.42 -6.16 6.04
N VAL A 61 5.68 -6.55 5.81
CA VAL A 61 6.84 -5.66 6.03
C VAL A 61 6.78 -4.45 5.09
N ALA A 62 6.46 -4.67 3.81
CA ALA A 62 6.35 -3.59 2.83
C ALA A 62 5.28 -2.57 3.22
N VAL A 63 4.12 -3.02 3.70
CA VAL A 63 3.03 -2.17 4.21
C VAL A 63 3.50 -1.27 5.36
N VAL A 64 4.30 -1.79 6.29
CA VAL A 64 4.83 -0.98 7.40
C VAL A 64 5.81 0.08 6.90
N LEU A 65 6.67 -0.27 5.93
CA LEU A 65 7.59 0.70 5.31
C LEU A 65 6.82 1.79 4.56
N ASP A 66 5.83 1.40 3.75
CA ASP A 66 4.98 2.31 2.99
C ASP A 66 4.18 3.23 3.93
N LEU A 67 3.65 2.70 5.05
CA LEU A 67 2.99 3.51 6.08
C LEU A 67 3.94 4.58 6.64
N PHE A 68 5.15 4.20 7.05
CA PHE A 68 6.07 5.17 7.62
C PHE A 68 6.55 6.20 6.58
N ALA A 69 6.69 5.79 5.33
CA ALA A 69 6.94 6.71 4.21
C ALA A 69 5.80 7.72 4.03
N MET A 70 4.54 7.26 4.04
CA MET A 70 3.36 8.13 3.99
C MET A 70 3.34 9.14 5.15
N LEU A 71 3.60 8.70 6.37
CA LEU A 71 3.66 9.59 7.53
C LEU A 71 4.81 10.60 7.43
N ALA A 72 5.94 10.22 6.83
CA ALA A 72 7.05 11.14 6.55
C ALA A 72 6.66 12.19 5.49
N ILE A 73 5.96 11.79 4.43
CA ILE A 73 5.37 12.70 3.44
C ILE A 73 4.40 13.67 4.11
N GLY A 74 3.54 13.20 5.02
CA GLY A 74 2.67 14.05 5.81
C GLY A 74 3.42 15.12 6.62
N LYS A 75 4.61 14.79 7.15
CA LYS A 75 5.44 15.79 7.85
C LYS A 75 5.93 16.90 6.92
N THR A 76 6.31 16.58 5.68
CA THR A 76 6.76 17.57 4.69
C THR A 76 5.65 18.46 4.15
N LEU A 77 4.39 18.08 4.38
CA LEU A 77 3.20 18.84 3.99
C LEU A 77 2.66 19.71 5.13
N ARG A 78 3.34 19.76 6.28
CA ARG A 78 3.01 20.69 7.37
C ARG A 78 3.29 22.13 6.91
N GLY A 79 2.34 23.02 7.12
CA GLY A 79 2.46 24.44 6.73
C GLY A 79 1.65 24.84 5.48
N ILE A 80 0.88 23.93 4.89
CA ILE A 80 -0.15 24.31 3.92
C ILE A 80 -1.37 24.94 4.64
N ASP A 81 -2.13 25.77 3.94
CA ASP A 81 -3.32 26.49 4.46
C ASP A 81 -4.45 25.59 5.01
N ARG A 82 -4.32 24.26 4.90
CA ARG A 82 -5.31 23.26 5.34
C ARG A 82 -4.63 22.06 6.03
N PRO A 83 -4.07 22.23 7.24
CA PRO A 83 -3.35 21.16 7.94
C PRO A 83 -4.23 19.93 8.25
N ASP A 84 -5.55 20.10 8.36
CA ASP A 84 -6.49 19.02 8.65
C ASP A 84 -6.49 17.93 7.56
N ILE A 85 -6.27 18.30 6.29
CA ILE A 85 -6.27 17.31 5.20
C ILE A 85 -5.15 16.29 5.37
N VAL A 86 -3.99 16.75 5.86
CA VAL A 86 -2.82 15.89 6.14
C VAL A 86 -3.09 15.05 7.38
N ARG A 87 -3.79 15.58 8.38
CA ARG A 87 -4.20 14.81 9.55
C ARG A 87 -5.15 13.67 9.18
N TYR A 88 -6.13 13.93 8.32
CA TYR A 88 -7.01 12.89 7.79
C TYR A 88 -6.25 11.89 6.94
N ALA A 89 -5.34 12.34 6.06
CA ALA A 89 -4.48 11.46 5.27
C ALA A 89 -3.66 10.49 6.14
N ASN A 90 -3.03 11.01 7.21
CA ASN A 90 -2.28 10.20 8.17
C ASN A 90 -3.19 9.17 8.87
N GLY A 91 -4.36 9.60 9.35
CA GLY A 91 -5.31 8.71 10.02
C GLY A 91 -5.78 7.59 9.10
N THR A 92 -6.18 7.91 7.87
CA THR A 92 -6.61 6.90 6.89
C THR A 92 -5.46 5.97 6.50
N ALA A 93 -4.23 6.47 6.36
CA ALA A 93 -3.07 5.63 6.06
C ALA A 93 -2.81 4.59 7.17
N VAL A 94 -2.94 4.97 8.44
CA VAL A 94 -2.82 4.05 9.58
C VAL A 94 -3.93 3.00 9.55
N VAL A 95 -5.18 3.43 9.35
CA VAL A 95 -6.34 2.53 9.28
C VAL A 95 -6.19 1.53 8.12
N SER A 96 -5.80 2.00 6.94
CA SER A 96 -5.63 1.12 5.78
C SER A 96 -4.46 0.17 5.94
N ALA A 97 -3.33 0.59 6.53
CA ALA A 97 -2.24 -0.30 6.86
C ALA A 97 -2.68 -1.41 7.84
N ALA A 98 -3.50 -1.07 8.85
CA ALA A 98 -4.05 -2.08 9.76
C ALA A 98 -4.95 -3.09 9.03
N VAL A 99 -5.84 -2.63 8.13
CA VAL A 99 -6.66 -3.52 7.30
C VAL A 99 -5.80 -4.45 6.47
N MET A 100 -4.73 -3.95 5.86
CA MET A 100 -3.84 -4.77 5.03
C MET A 100 -3.07 -5.80 5.86
N LEU A 101 -2.59 -5.44 7.04
CA LEU A 101 -1.90 -6.37 7.94
C LEU A 101 -2.83 -7.50 8.41
N VAL A 102 -4.11 -7.18 8.67
CA VAL A 102 -5.13 -8.21 8.95
C VAL A 102 -5.35 -9.10 7.73
N LEU A 103 -5.48 -8.51 6.54
CA LEU A 103 -5.62 -9.27 5.29
C LEU A 103 -4.42 -10.21 5.10
N MET A 104 -3.19 -9.75 5.26
CA MET A 104 -1.99 -10.59 5.09
C MET A 104 -1.87 -11.68 6.17
N GLY A 105 -2.36 -11.43 7.39
CA GLY A 105 -2.44 -12.45 8.43
C GLY A 105 -3.43 -13.57 8.06
N ILE A 106 -4.59 -13.20 7.50
CA ILE A 106 -5.58 -14.17 7.05
C ILE A 106 -5.07 -14.89 5.80
N ASP A 107 -4.66 -14.15 4.77
CA ASP A 107 -4.24 -14.69 3.48
C ASP A 107 -2.96 -15.52 3.60
N GLY A 108 -1.92 -14.94 4.21
CA GLY A 108 -0.64 -15.59 4.36
C GLY A 108 -0.68 -16.81 5.26
N PHE A 109 -1.21 -16.68 6.47
CA PHE A 109 -1.14 -17.74 7.47
C PHE A 109 -2.37 -18.66 7.42
N SER A 110 -3.56 -18.11 7.65
CA SER A 110 -4.78 -18.91 7.81
C SER A 110 -5.18 -19.63 6.52
N THR A 111 -5.17 -18.93 5.38
CA THR A 111 -5.54 -19.52 4.08
C THR A 111 -4.59 -20.65 3.71
N LYS A 112 -3.28 -20.53 3.99
CA LYS A 112 -2.33 -21.62 3.67
C LYS A 112 -2.67 -22.92 4.40
N HIS A 113 -2.89 -22.84 5.70
CA HIS A 113 -3.24 -24.02 6.50
C HIS A 113 -4.59 -24.61 6.10
N ILE A 114 -5.55 -23.75 5.76
CA ILE A 114 -6.86 -24.20 5.29
C ILE A 114 -6.77 -24.83 3.89
N ALA A 115 -5.96 -24.29 2.99
CA ALA A 115 -5.72 -24.84 1.67
C ALA A 115 -5.07 -26.23 1.73
N ASP A 116 -4.06 -26.40 2.58
CA ASP A 116 -3.41 -27.71 2.78
C ASP A 116 -4.39 -28.76 3.29
N PHE A 117 -5.18 -28.40 4.30
CA PHE A 117 -6.24 -29.26 4.81
C PHE A 117 -7.30 -29.55 3.72
N TYR A 118 -7.74 -28.50 3.03
CA TYR A 118 -8.78 -28.57 2.01
C TYR A 118 -8.39 -29.52 0.88
N VAL A 119 -7.17 -29.43 0.36
CA VAL A 119 -6.67 -30.28 -0.73
C VAL A 119 -6.49 -31.73 -0.27
N ALA A 120 -6.06 -31.96 0.96
CA ALA A 120 -5.88 -33.31 1.52
C ALA A 120 -7.22 -33.99 1.87
N ALA A 121 -8.25 -33.23 2.22
CA ALA A 121 -9.55 -33.75 2.66
C ALA A 121 -10.27 -34.56 1.57
N GLN A 122 -10.97 -35.62 1.98
CA GLN A 122 -11.74 -36.50 1.07
C GLN A 122 -13.16 -36.77 1.59
N GLY A 123 -14.06 -37.15 0.68
CA GLY A 123 -15.44 -37.54 1.03
C GLY A 123 -16.17 -36.47 1.86
N ALA A 124 -16.74 -36.89 3.00
CA ALA A 124 -17.52 -36.00 3.88
C ALA A 124 -16.68 -34.86 4.47
N GLU A 125 -15.38 -35.07 4.68
CA GLU A 125 -14.46 -34.05 5.20
C GLU A 125 -14.28 -32.91 4.19
N LYS A 126 -14.12 -33.25 2.91
CA LYS A 126 -14.03 -32.25 1.83
C LYS A 126 -15.29 -31.40 1.72
N THR A 127 -16.45 -32.05 1.82
CA THR A 127 -17.76 -31.36 1.83
C THR A 127 -17.88 -30.40 3.02
N ALA A 128 -17.38 -30.78 4.20
CA ALA A 128 -17.37 -29.92 5.38
C ALA A 128 -16.33 -28.79 5.30
N ALA A 129 -15.23 -28.97 4.56
CA ALA A 129 -14.17 -27.98 4.40
C ALA A 129 -14.53 -26.86 3.40
N TYR A 130 -15.36 -27.15 2.39
CA TYR A 130 -15.71 -26.18 1.33
C TYR A 130 -16.30 -24.86 1.87
N PRO A 131 -17.29 -24.86 2.79
CA PRO A 131 -17.83 -23.61 3.32
C PRO A 131 -16.78 -22.75 4.05
N VAL A 132 -15.80 -23.37 4.71
CA VAL A 132 -14.70 -22.65 5.38
C VAL A 132 -13.77 -22.01 4.36
N ALA A 133 -13.40 -22.76 3.31
CA ALA A 133 -12.60 -22.26 2.20
C ALA A 133 -13.29 -21.10 1.47
N TYR A 134 -14.58 -21.24 1.20
CA TYR A 134 -15.39 -20.20 0.56
C TYR A 134 -15.52 -18.94 1.44
N LEU A 135 -15.74 -19.10 2.75
CA LEU A 135 -15.78 -17.99 3.69
C LEU A 135 -14.47 -17.22 3.71
N ILE A 136 -13.33 -17.92 3.68
CA ILE A 136 -12.02 -17.25 3.57
C ILE A 136 -11.93 -16.43 2.31
N LEU A 137 -12.28 -16.98 1.14
CA LEU A 137 -12.23 -16.23 -0.12
C LEU A 137 -13.07 -14.94 -0.06
N LEU A 138 -14.26 -14.99 0.54
CA LEU A 138 -15.10 -13.80 0.74
C LEU A 138 -14.44 -12.76 1.67
N LEU A 139 -13.82 -13.20 2.77
CA LEU A 139 -13.10 -12.31 3.68
C LEU A 139 -11.90 -11.63 2.99
N LEU A 140 -11.15 -12.39 2.17
CA LEU A 140 -10.03 -11.87 1.40
C LEU A 140 -10.49 -10.77 0.43
N LEU A 141 -11.55 -11.04 -0.36
CA LEU A 141 -12.10 -10.06 -1.31
C LEU A 141 -12.64 -8.81 -0.60
N ALA A 142 -13.36 -8.98 0.51
CA ALA A 142 -13.91 -7.86 1.27
C ALA A 142 -12.81 -6.96 1.85
N LEU A 143 -11.78 -7.55 2.48
CA LEU A 143 -10.67 -6.81 3.05
C LEU A 143 -9.77 -6.20 1.98
N LEU A 144 -9.55 -6.89 0.85
CA LEU A 144 -8.81 -6.35 -0.29
C LEU A 144 -9.52 -5.12 -0.88
N GLY A 145 -10.82 -5.22 -1.14
CA GLY A 145 -11.63 -4.11 -1.64
C GLY A 145 -11.63 -2.92 -0.67
N LEU A 146 -11.80 -3.18 0.62
CA LEU A 146 -11.76 -2.15 1.66
C LEU A 146 -10.39 -1.49 1.76
N TRP A 147 -9.31 -2.27 1.76
CA TRP A 147 -7.96 -1.74 1.77
C TRP A 147 -7.70 -0.85 0.55
N TYR A 148 -8.07 -1.31 -0.65
CA TYR A 148 -7.85 -0.58 -1.88
C TYR A 148 -8.61 0.76 -1.89
N ALA A 149 -9.87 0.74 -1.44
CA ALA A 149 -10.67 1.95 -1.26
C ALA A 149 -10.09 2.90 -0.21
N LEU A 150 -9.51 2.42 0.88
CA LEU A 150 -8.96 3.29 1.93
C LEU A 150 -7.56 3.80 1.61
N PHE A 151 -6.63 2.92 1.24
CA PHE A 151 -5.23 3.26 0.98
C PHE A 151 -5.10 4.06 -0.32
N PHE A 152 -5.47 3.47 -1.45
CA PHE A 152 -5.44 4.18 -2.74
C PHE A 152 -6.62 5.14 -2.85
N GLY A 153 -7.83 4.74 -2.48
CA GLY A 153 -9.02 5.56 -2.72
C GLY A 153 -9.23 6.77 -1.81
N VAL A 154 -8.58 6.84 -0.65
CA VAL A 154 -8.76 7.96 0.29
C VAL A 154 -7.44 8.54 0.78
N ALA A 155 -6.57 7.74 1.41
CA ALA A 155 -5.33 8.26 2.01
C ALA A 155 -4.45 8.94 0.95
N MET A 156 -4.21 8.26 -0.17
CA MET A 156 -3.38 8.77 -1.25
C MET A 156 -3.95 10.04 -1.92
N PRO A 157 -5.25 10.15 -2.26
CA PRO A 157 -5.88 11.38 -2.70
C PRO A 157 -5.73 12.54 -1.72
N LEU A 158 -5.89 12.29 -0.41
CA LEU A 158 -5.73 13.35 0.60
C LEU A 158 -4.29 13.89 0.63
N TYR A 159 -3.28 13.01 0.58
CA TYR A 159 -1.89 13.45 0.41
C TYR A 159 -1.67 14.19 -0.92
N SER A 160 -2.26 13.69 -2.00
CA SER A 160 -2.11 14.25 -3.34
C SER A 160 -2.72 15.65 -3.45
N ILE A 161 -3.89 15.87 -2.85
CA ILE A 161 -4.52 17.21 -2.77
C ILE A 161 -3.65 18.16 -1.95
N ALA A 162 -3.04 17.70 -0.86
CA ALA A 162 -2.06 18.48 -0.11
C ALA A 162 -0.81 18.81 -0.95
N MET A 163 -0.29 17.84 -1.72
CA MET A 163 0.85 18.05 -2.62
C MET A 163 0.55 19.10 -3.70
N LEU A 164 -0.66 19.14 -4.26
CA LEU A 164 -1.07 20.16 -5.25
C LEU A 164 -1.01 21.60 -4.71
N ARG A 165 -1.04 21.76 -3.38
CA ARG A 165 -0.95 23.04 -2.67
C ARG A 165 0.42 23.27 -2.03
N SER A 166 1.34 22.33 -2.18
CA SER A 166 2.68 22.41 -1.62
C SER A 166 3.65 23.04 -2.63
N THR A 167 4.63 23.78 -2.13
CA THR A 167 5.82 24.19 -2.90
C THR A 167 6.92 23.12 -2.90
N PHE A 168 6.82 22.10 -2.04
CA PHE A 168 7.82 21.04 -1.91
C PHE A 168 7.74 20.02 -3.05
N TYR A 169 6.50 19.65 -3.43
CA TYR A 169 6.22 18.66 -4.46
C TYR A 169 5.72 19.32 -5.76
N PRO A 170 6.14 18.83 -6.94
CA PRO A 170 5.63 19.35 -8.20
C PRO A 170 4.16 18.94 -8.40
N ARG A 171 3.37 19.80 -9.05
CA ARG A 171 1.92 19.58 -9.22
C ARG A 171 1.58 18.29 -9.95
N TRP A 172 2.37 17.88 -10.94
CA TRP A 172 2.13 16.64 -11.70
C TRP A 172 2.19 15.40 -10.80
N LEU A 173 2.98 15.42 -9.72
CA LEU A 173 3.05 14.31 -8.77
C LEU A 173 1.75 14.24 -7.95
N GLY A 174 1.21 15.39 -7.54
CA GLY A 174 -0.13 15.43 -6.94
C GLY A 174 -1.22 14.92 -7.89
N LEU A 175 -1.16 15.25 -9.19
CA LEU A 175 -2.12 14.74 -10.17
C LEU A 175 -2.00 13.23 -10.36
N LEU A 176 -0.78 12.70 -10.47
CA LEU A 176 -0.53 11.25 -10.58
C LEU A 176 -1.16 10.50 -9.41
N GLY A 177 -0.95 10.97 -8.18
CA GLY A 177 -1.51 10.31 -7.01
C GLY A 177 -3.03 10.43 -6.90
N LEU A 178 -3.60 11.54 -7.39
CA LEU A 178 -5.06 11.69 -7.48
C LEU A 178 -5.67 10.74 -8.53
N THR A 179 -5.03 10.59 -9.68
CA THR A 179 -5.47 9.65 -10.73
C THR A 179 -5.40 8.20 -10.25
N ALA A 180 -4.26 7.81 -9.65
CA ALA A 180 -4.10 6.49 -9.04
C ALA A 180 -5.17 6.25 -7.97
N GLY A 181 -5.43 7.25 -7.13
CA GLY A 181 -6.40 7.11 -6.06
C GLY A 181 -7.87 7.07 -6.51
N ILE A 182 -8.27 7.84 -7.53
CA ILE A 182 -9.63 7.73 -8.09
C ILE A 182 -9.85 6.33 -8.65
N GLY A 183 -8.90 5.81 -9.43
CA GLY A 183 -8.94 4.42 -9.89
C GLY A 183 -8.96 3.43 -8.73
N GLY A 184 -8.15 3.69 -7.71
CA GLY A 184 -8.14 3.00 -6.41
C GLY A 184 -9.52 2.87 -5.78
N LEU A 185 -10.22 3.99 -5.63
CA LEU A 185 -11.54 4.03 -5.04
C LEU A 185 -12.55 3.22 -5.87
N ILE A 186 -12.51 3.36 -7.19
CA ILE A 186 -13.41 2.65 -8.10
C ILE A 186 -13.17 1.14 -8.01
N THR A 187 -11.93 0.68 -8.20
CA THR A 187 -11.58 -0.74 -8.14
C THR A 187 -11.94 -1.33 -6.78
N GLY A 188 -11.59 -0.67 -5.67
CA GLY A 188 -11.85 -1.18 -4.33
C GLY A 188 -13.34 -1.30 -4.03
N SER A 189 -14.12 -0.30 -4.45
CA SER A 189 -15.58 -0.32 -4.33
C SER A 189 -16.20 -1.42 -5.18
N LEU A 190 -15.74 -1.62 -6.42
CA LEU A 190 -16.24 -2.68 -7.29
C LEU A 190 -15.89 -4.06 -6.75
N THR A 191 -14.67 -4.28 -6.25
CA THR A 191 -14.29 -5.53 -5.58
C THR A 191 -15.17 -5.80 -4.36
N TYR A 192 -15.44 -4.78 -3.54
CA TYR A 192 -16.27 -4.92 -2.34
C TYR A 192 -17.74 -5.24 -2.67
N LEU A 193 -18.29 -4.62 -3.71
CA LEU A 193 -19.70 -4.75 -4.07
C LEU A 193 -19.99 -5.98 -4.95
N LEU A 194 -19.04 -6.36 -5.81
CA LEU A 194 -19.25 -7.35 -6.86
C LEU A 194 -18.40 -8.63 -6.67
N GLY A 195 -17.44 -8.61 -5.75
CA GLY A 195 -16.48 -9.71 -5.58
C GLY A 195 -15.37 -9.72 -6.62
N SER A 196 -14.87 -10.91 -6.95
CA SER A 196 -13.77 -11.13 -7.89
C SER A 196 -14.19 -10.91 -9.35
N SER A 197 -13.33 -10.27 -10.15
CA SER A 197 -13.49 -10.10 -11.59
C SER A 197 -12.16 -9.81 -12.23
N PHE A 198 -11.79 -10.54 -13.28
CA PHE A 198 -10.52 -10.33 -13.97
C PHE A 198 -10.23 -8.88 -14.36
N LEU A 199 -11.25 -8.15 -14.79
CA LEU A 199 -11.11 -6.72 -15.09
C LEU A 199 -10.76 -5.91 -13.84
N VAL A 200 -11.43 -6.16 -12.72
CA VAL A 200 -11.32 -5.35 -11.49
C VAL A 200 -10.16 -5.80 -10.62
N THR A 201 -10.17 -7.07 -10.19
CA THR A 201 -9.21 -7.65 -9.23
C THR A 201 -7.82 -7.90 -9.82
N THR A 202 -7.70 -8.00 -11.15
CA THR A 202 -6.39 -8.12 -11.82
C THR A 202 -6.01 -6.86 -12.60
N LEU A 203 -6.73 -6.50 -13.67
CA LEU A 203 -6.25 -5.45 -14.58
C LEU A 203 -6.28 -4.05 -13.97
N MET A 204 -7.43 -3.65 -13.41
CA MET A 204 -7.55 -2.34 -12.77
C MET A 204 -6.70 -2.26 -11.51
N PHE A 205 -6.67 -3.33 -10.71
CA PHE A 205 -5.79 -3.44 -9.57
C PHE A 205 -4.34 -3.18 -9.96
N LEU A 206 -3.82 -3.92 -10.95
CA LEU A 206 -2.44 -3.81 -11.41
C LEU A 206 -2.14 -2.39 -11.90
N LEU A 207 -3.01 -1.82 -12.74
CA LEU A 207 -2.82 -0.49 -13.31
C LEU A 207 -2.74 0.58 -12.20
N PHE A 208 -3.77 0.69 -11.37
CA PHE A 208 -3.85 1.80 -10.41
C PHE A 208 -2.92 1.61 -9.21
N SER A 209 -2.63 0.37 -8.81
CA SER A 209 -1.62 0.11 -7.78
C SER A 209 -0.21 0.45 -8.29
N SER A 210 0.11 0.11 -9.55
CA SER A 210 1.39 0.47 -10.17
C SER A 210 1.59 1.98 -10.23
N LEU A 211 0.54 2.73 -10.62
CA LEU A 211 0.58 4.19 -10.57
C LEU A 211 0.75 4.72 -9.14
N GLY A 212 0.14 4.06 -8.16
CA GLY A 212 0.25 4.40 -6.76
C GLY A 212 1.65 4.19 -6.18
N PHE A 213 2.25 3.04 -6.47
CA PHE A 213 3.62 2.72 -6.12
C PHE A 213 4.63 3.64 -6.83
N LEU A 214 4.40 3.94 -8.11
CA LEU A 214 5.21 4.92 -8.83
C LEU A 214 5.15 6.30 -8.16
N TRP A 215 3.97 6.75 -7.74
CA TRP A 215 3.82 8.00 -6.99
C TRP A 215 4.58 7.99 -5.66
N LEU A 216 4.48 6.92 -4.87
CA LEU A 216 5.18 6.78 -3.59
C LEU A 216 6.70 6.81 -3.80
N LEU A 217 7.19 6.06 -4.78
CA LEU A 217 8.60 6.04 -5.18
C LEU A 217 9.11 7.44 -5.53
N LEU A 218 8.39 8.15 -6.39
CA LEU A 218 8.77 9.49 -6.86
C LEU A 218 8.72 10.53 -5.72
N ALA A 219 7.75 10.42 -4.81
CA ALA A 219 7.71 11.24 -3.60
C ALA A 219 8.92 10.97 -2.69
N GLY A 220 9.33 9.71 -2.55
CA GLY A 220 10.53 9.31 -1.82
C GLY A 220 11.82 9.85 -2.43
N VAL A 221 11.99 9.70 -3.75
CA VAL A 221 13.12 10.26 -4.50
C VAL A 221 13.20 11.77 -4.33
N ARG A 222 12.05 12.47 -4.34
CA ARG A 222 12.01 13.92 -4.09
C ARG A 222 12.51 14.27 -2.68
N GLN A 223 12.12 13.52 -1.66
CA GLN A 223 12.62 13.74 -0.29
C GLN A 223 14.14 13.56 -0.20
N LEU A 224 14.69 12.49 -0.80
CA LEU A 224 16.14 12.27 -0.83
C LEU A 224 16.89 13.39 -1.56
N LYS A 225 16.36 13.85 -2.71
CA LYS A 225 16.95 14.94 -3.47
C LYS A 225 17.05 16.22 -2.63
N VAL A 226 15.96 16.64 -1.99
CA VAL A 226 15.95 17.84 -1.14
C VAL A 226 16.90 17.69 0.06
N ALA A 227 16.91 16.52 0.71
CA ALA A 227 17.84 16.28 1.83
C ALA A 227 19.32 16.32 1.43
N SER A 228 19.63 15.97 0.17
CA SER A 228 20.98 16.07 -0.38
C SER A 228 21.37 17.52 -0.70
N GLU A 229 20.41 18.35 -1.13
CA GLU A 229 20.59 19.77 -1.42
C GLU A 229 20.82 20.56 -0.11
N GLU A 230 20.01 20.31 0.92
CA GLU A 230 20.15 20.96 2.23
C GLU A 230 21.48 20.61 2.93
N ALA A 231 22.01 19.41 2.72
CA ALA A 231 23.29 19.00 3.28
C ALA A 231 24.51 19.66 2.61
N LYS A 232 24.34 20.21 1.40
CA LYS A 232 25.40 20.91 0.66
C LYS A 232 25.52 22.39 1.01
N VAL A 233 24.52 22.97 1.69
CA VAL A 233 24.56 24.38 2.11
C VAL A 233 25.51 24.50 3.31
N PRO A 234 26.67 25.17 3.18
CA PRO A 234 27.62 25.30 4.27
C PRO A 234 27.04 26.10 5.42
N GLU A 235 27.33 25.67 6.66
CA GLU A 235 26.94 26.34 7.91
C GLU A 235 27.49 27.78 8.04
N THR A 236 28.40 28.17 7.15
CA THR A 236 29.13 29.45 7.16
C THR A 236 28.34 30.65 6.63
N ALA A 237 27.17 30.47 6.00
CA ALA A 237 26.39 31.59 5.48
C ALA A 237 25.61 32.38 6.57
N GLU A 238 25.35 31.78 7.73
CA GLU A 238 24.70 32.48 8.87
C GLU A 238 25.70 33.16 9.83
N GLY A 239 27.01 32.87 9.70
CA GLY A 239 28.06 33.44 10.54
C GLY A 239 28.70 34.73 10.02
N ALA A 240 28.39 35.15 8.78
CA ALA A 240 29.01 36.32 8.15
C ALA A 240 28.19 37.63 8.30
N LEU A 241 27.05 37.58 9.01
CA LEU A 241 26.16 38.73 9.26
C LEU A 241 25.84 38.94 10.74
N ARG A 242 26.65 38.38 11.65
CA ARG A 242 26.68 38.73 13.07
C ARG A 242 28.05 39.30 13.41
#